data_AF-A0A2V9T2C1-F1
#
_entry.id   AF-A0A2V9T2C1-F1
#
_cell.length_a   1.000
_cell.length_b   1.000
_cell.length_c   1.000
_cell.angle_alpha   90.00
_cell.angle_beta   90.00
_cell.angle_gamma   90.00
#
_symmetry.space_group_name_H-M   'P 1'
#
loop_
_entity.id
_entity.type
_entity.pdbx_description
1 polymer ?
#
loop_
_entity_poly.entity_id
_entity_poly.type
_entity_poly.pdbx_seq_one_letter_code
_entity_poly.pdbx_strand_id
1 'polypeptide(L)' 'MTPKDQLLASHDEFRKLAQEHTQYAQRLESLTQKRYLTEDEKLEEVRLKKLKLRLKDQMQSIERQFRQDVVQNQVA' A
#
# COMPACT_ATOMS: atom_id res chain seq x y z
N MET A 1 12.74 -11.34 -11.00
CA MET A 1 12.14 -10.79 -9.76
C MET A 1 11.93 -9.31 -9.96
N THR A 2 10.74 -8.79 -9.67
CA THR A 2 10.50 -7.34 -9.75
C THR A 2 11.17 -6.64 -8.56
N PRO A 3 11.50 -5.32 -8.66
CA PRO A 3 12.02 -4.55 -7.52
C PRO A 3 11.11 -4.62 -6.28
N LYS A 4 9.81 -4.76 -6.52
CA LYS A 4 8.78 -4.98 -5.50
C LYS A 4 8.96 -6.29 -4.74
N ASP A 5 9.29 -7.37 -5.43
CA ASP A 5 9.51 -8.68 -4.80
C ASP A 5 10.74 -8.66 -3.88
N GLN A 6 11.79 -7.92 -4.28
CA GLN A 6 12.98 -7.73 -3.44
C GLN A 6 12.63 -6.93 -2.18
N LEU A 7 11.89 -5.84 -2.30
CA LEU A 7 11.42 -5.06 -1.14
C LEU A 7 10.51 -5.86 -0.20
N LEU A 8 9.64 -6.71 -0.73
CA LEU A 8 8.82 -7.61 0.09
C LEU A 8 9.67 -8.63 0.87
N ALA A 9 10.83 -9.01 0.33
CA ALA A 9 11.74 -9.97 0.95
C ALA A 9 12.74 -9.32 1.93
N SER A 10 13.19 -8.09 1.66
CA SER A 10 14.27 -7.43 2.42
C SER A 10 13.81 -6.30 3.33
N HIS A 11 12.61 -5.74 3.14
CA HIS A 11 12.15 -4.53 3.83
C HIS A 11 10.88 -4.78 4.64
N ASP A 12 11.03 -4.99 5.95
CA ASP A 12 9.92 -5.28 6.87
C ASP A 12 8.82 -4.21 6.85
N GLU A 13 9.18 -2.93 6.78
CA GLU A 13 8.19 -1.84 6.70
C GLU A 13 7.37 -1.94 5.40
N PHE A 14 8.00 -2.19 4.25
CA PHE A 14 7.29 -2.34 2.98
C PHE A 14 6.30 -3.52 3.04
N ARG A 15 6.72 -4.63 3.67
CA ARG A 15 5.85 -5.80 3.88
C ARG A 15 4.65 -5.45 4.77
N LYS A 16 4.85 -4.72 5.86
CA LYS A 16 3.74 -4.25 6.72
C LYS A 16 2.77 -3.34 5.96
N LEU A 17 3.30 -2.33 5.25
CA LEU A 17 2.49 -1.42 4.44
C LEU A 17 1.69 -2.17 3.35
N ALA A 18 2.30 -3.18 2.71
CA ALA A 18 1.62 -4.01 1.71
C ALA A 18 0.49 -4.86 2.31
N GLN A 19 0.71 -5.42 3.51
CA GLN A 19 -0.32 -6.15 4.25
C GLN A 19 -1.49 -5.25 4.64
N GLU A 20 -1.21 -4.09 5.24
CA GLU A 20 -2.23 -3.11 5.61
C GLU A 20 -3.01 -2.61 4.38
N HIS A 21 -2.32 -2.32 3.28
CA HIS A 21 -2.95 -1.89 2.03
C HIS A 21 -3.91 -2.97 1.49
N THR A 22 -3.52 -4.24 1.57
CA THR A 22 -4.36 -5.37 1.16
C THR A 22 -5.58 -5.53 2.07
N GLN A 23 -5.38 -5.41 3.39
CA GLN A 23 -6.46 -5.48 4.37
C GLN A 23 -7.49 -4.36 4.15
N TYR A 24 -7.04 -3.12 3.93
CA TYR A 24 -7.93 -2.00 3.62
C TYR A 24 -8.59 -2.15 2.26
N ALA A 25 -7.92 -2.77 1.28
CA ALA A 25 -8.54 -3.08 -0.01
C ALA A 25 -9.71 -4.06 0.15
N GLN A 26 -9.53 -5.14 0.89
CA GLN A 26 -10.58 -6.12 1.16
C GLN A 26 -11.74 -5.50 1.93
N ARG A 27 -11.46 -4.68 2.94
CA ARG A 27 -12.52 -4.00 3.72
C ARG A 27 -13.29 -3.00 2.86
N LEU A 28 -12.59 -2.26 2.00
CA LEU A 28 -13.21 -1.36 1.04
C LEU A 28 -14.08 -2.12 0.04
N GLU A 29 -13.59 -3.24 -0.48
CA GLU A 29 -14.33 -4.10 -1.40
C GLU A 29 -15.64 -4.59 -0.77
N SER A 30 -15.59 -5.11 0.47
CA SER A 30 -16.79 -5.51 1.22
C SER A 30 -17.81 -4.38 1.41
N LEU A 31 -17.37 -3.12 1.52
CA LEU A 31 -18.28 -1.98 1.54
C LEU A 31 -18.84 -1.70 0.15
N THR A 32 -18.00 -1.65 -0.89
CA THR A 32 -18.45 -1.36 -2.27
C THR A 32 -19.40 -2.40 -2.85
N GLN A 33 -19.35 -3.65 -2.35
CA GLN A 33 -20.28 -4.72 -2.75
C GLN A 33 -21.68 -4.55 -2.12
N LYS A 34 -21.83 -3.74 -1.06
CA LYS A 34 -23.13 -3.49 -0.45
C LYS A 34 -23.96 -2.57 -1.33
N ARG A 35 -25.17 -3.00 -1.66
CA ARG A 35 -26.12 -2.21 -2.47
C ARG A 35 -26.52 -0.89 -1.82
N TYR A 36 -26.57 -0.86 -0.49
CA TYR A 36 -26.88 0.33 0.30
C TYR A 36 -25.90 0.41 1.46
N LEU A 37 -25.16 1.51 1.52
CA LEU A 37 -24.25 1.85 2.61
C LEU A 37 -24.94 2.80 3.57
N THR A 38 -24.80 2.55 4.87
CA THR A 38 -25.17 3.52 5.90
C THR A 38 -24.23 4.74 5.85
N GLU A 39 -24.59 5.81 6.55
CA GLU A 39 -23.76 7.02 6.59
C GLU A 39 -22.38 6.76 7.20
N ASP A 40 -22.33 5.96 8.27
CA ASP A 40 -21.08 5.49 8.87
C ASP A 40 -20.24 4.67 7.88
N GLU A 41 -20.87 3.81 7.09
CA GLU A 41 -20.17 3.00 6.09
C GLU A 41 -19.63 3.82 4.94
N LYS A 42 -20.34 4.87 4.49
CA LYS A 42 -19.84 5.82 3.50
C LYS A 42 -18.64 6.60 4.03
N LEU A 43 -18.69 7.03 5.29
CA LEU A 43 -17.56 7.70 5.95
C LEU A 43 -16.36 6.76 6.06
N GLU A 44 -16.57 5.51 6.44
CA GLU A 44 -15.50 4.51 6.48
C GLU A 44 -14.95 4.20 5.09
N GLU A 45 -15.79 4.16 4.05
CA GLU A 45 -15.33 4.00 2.66
C GLU A 45 -14.36 5.12 2.26
N VAL A 46 -14.73 6.38 2.53
CA VAL A 46 -13.88 7.54 2.26
C VAL A 46 -12.59 7.48 3.08
N ARG A 47 -12.68 7.07 4.35
CA ARG A 47 -11.52 6.91 5.24
C ARG A 47 -10.56 5.84 4.71
N LEU A 48 -11.08 4.68 4.32
CA LEU A 48 -10.30 3.58 3.76
C LEU A 48 -9.63 3.97 2.43
N LYS A 49 -10.33 4.71 1.54
CA LYS A 49 -9.71 5.22 0.31
C LYS A 49 -8.52 6.15 0.60
N LYS A 50 -8.67 7.07 1.57
CA LYS A 50 -7.58 7.97 1.99
C LYS A 50 -6.40 7.20 2.59
N LEU A 51 -6.68 6.23 3.47
CA LEU A 51 -5.65 5.37 4.06
C LEU A 51 -4.90 4.57 3.00
N LYS A 52 -5.61 3.94 2.06
CA LYS A 52 -4.98 3.22 0.94
C LYS A 52 -4.10 4.13 0.08
N LEU A 53 -4.55 5.35 -0.20
CA LEU A 53 -3.75 6.31 -0.96
C LEU A 53 -2.46 6.65 -0.21
N ARG A 54 -2.55 6.97 1.09
CA ARG A 54 -1.37 7.24 1.92
C ARG A 54 -0.40 6.06 1.97
N LEU A 55 -0.89 4.83 2.17
CA LEU A 55 -0.04 3.64 2.19
C LEU A 55 0.65 3.42 0.84
N LYS A 56 -0.08 3.63 -0.26
CA LYS A 56 0.49 3.57 -1.62
C LYS A 56 1.60 4.60 -1.79
N ASP A 57 1.41 5.84 -1.33
CA ASP A 57 2.41 6.90 -1.42
C ASP A 57 3.67 6.56 -0.60
N GLN A 58 3.50 5.98 0.60
CA GLN A 58 4.62 5.51 1.45
C GLN A 58 5.38 4.37 0.77
N MET A 59 4.67 3.37 0.25
CA MET A 59 5.27 2.27 -0.50
C MET A 59 6.05 2.78 -1.72
N GLN A 60 5.49 3.73 -2.48
CA GLN A 60 6.18 4.33 -3.61
C GLN A 60 7.43 5.11 -3.19
N SER A 61 7.42 5.76 -2.03
CA SER A 61 8.60 6.45 -1.50
C SER A 61 9.73 5.47 -1.20
N ILE A 62 9.41 4.34 -0.56
CA ILE A 62 10.36 3.26 -0.28
C ILE A 62 10.86 2.65 -1.60
N GLU A 63 9.98 2.40 -2.58
CA GLU A 63 10.39 1.91 -3.91
C GLU A 63 11.36 2.86 -4.62
N ARG A 64 11.16 4.17 -4.50
CA ARG A 64 12.06 5.17 -5.07
C ARG A 64 13.42 5.16 -4.38
N GLN A 65 13.45 5.14 -3.05
CA GLN A 65 14.68 5.08 -2.26
C GLN A 65 15.47 3.81 -2.58
N PHE A 66 14.82 2.65 -2.53
CA PHE A 66 15.45 1.37 -2.86
C PHE A 66 16.01 1.34 -4.28
N ARG A 67 15.29 1.90 -5.26
CA ARG A 67 15.80 2.01 -6.63
C ARG A 67 17.04 2.92 -6.70
N GLN A 68 17.06 4.03 -5.96
CA GLN A 68 18.22 4.91 -5.89
C GLN A 68 19.42 4.23 -5.22
N ASP A 69 19.20 3.53 -4.11
CA ASP A 69 20.25 2.79 -3.39
C ASP A 69 20.84 1.66 -4.26
N VAL A 70 19.99 0.88 -4.95
CA VAL A 70 20.45 -0.18 -5.85
C VAL A 70 21.25 0.39 -7.02
N VAL A 71 20.85 1.54 -7.57
CA VAL A 71 21.60 2.21 -8.64
C VAL A 71 22.93 2.76 -8.12
N GLN A 72 22.96 3.38 -6.93
CA GLN A 72 24.19 3.87 -6.31
C GLN A 72 25.18 2.74 -5.99
N ASN A 73 24.70 1.59 -5.50
CA ASN A 73 25.55 0.43 -5.22
C ASN A 73 26.03 -0.33 -6.47
N GLN A 74 25.45 -0.10 -7.65
CA GLN A 74 25.91 -0.72 -8.91
C GLN A 74 26.95 0.11 -9.67
N VAL A 75 27.15 1.38 -9.31
CA VAL A 75 28.08 2.30 -10.01
C VAL A 75 29.38 2.57 -9.22
N ALA A 76 29.61 1.83 -8.14
CA ALA A 76 30.81 1.90 -7.30
C ALA A 76 31.70 0.67 -7.47
#